data_AF-I1BHR8-F1
#
_entry.id   AF-I1BHR8-F1
#
_cell.length_a   1.000
_cell.length_b   1.000
_cell.length_c   1.000
_cell.angle_alpha   90.00
_cell.angle_beta   90.00
_cell.angle_gamma   90.00
#
_symmetry.space_group_name_H-M   'P 1'
#
loop_
_entity.id
_entity.type
_entity.pdbx_description
1 polymer ?
#
loop_
_entity_poly.entity_id
_entity_poly.type
_entity_poly.pdbx_seq_one_letter_code
_entity_poly.pdbx_strand_id
1 'polypeptide(L)'
;MSLLDIERYEVDLHHPTKHYRNSLDIMNLVYHGSFDAYLVLSIALKLQILSLSKQLTKLAGNLWSTSINGGARTDRNDYLLLHAFYKNQFICPDKRDRRVNSKQDSTEEDIIKQNESSFSGGLVLEPKPGLYKKYVLLLDFNSLYPSIIQEYNVCHTTMNLQKIGANETSMDMIAQEMLSESQRIGILPKLVRKFVQRRQQVKKAMKDPTISDSQRNQYDIEQKALKGTANNH
;
A
#
# COMPACT_ATOMS: atom_id res chain seq x y z
N MET A 1 -0.16 18.55 10.94
CA MET A 1 -1.59 18.93 10.86
C MET A 1 -2.34 18.09 11.89
N SER A 2 -2.90 18.71 12.93
CA SER A 2 -3.75 18.00 13.91
C SER A 2 -4.93 17.39 13.16
N LEU A 3 -5.16 16.07 13.31
CA LEU A 3 -6.19 15.37 12.55
C LEU A 3 -7.60 15.87 12.87
N LEU A 4 -7.85 16.36 14.08
CA LEU A 4 -9.17 16.85 14.50
C LEU A 4 -9.21 18.36 14.74
N ASP A 5 -8.05 19.03 14.80
CA ASP A 5 -7.95 20.45 15.16
C ASP A 5 -8.59 20.78 16.52
N ILE A 6 -8.46 19.84 17.46
CA ILE A 6 -8.94 19.93 18.83
C ILE A 6 -7.73 19.81 19.76
N GLU A 7 -7.64 20.69 20.75
CA GLU A 7 -6.67 20.56 21.83
C GLU A 7 -7.13 19.50 22.84
N ARG A 8 -6.27 18.51 23.10
CA ARG A 8 -6.50 17.48 24.10
C ARG A 8 -5.61 17.79 25.30
N TYR A 9 -6.22 17.98 26.46
CA TYR A 9 -5.50 18.08 27.73
C TYR A 9 -4.98 16.71 28.17
N GLU A 10 -3.72 16.65 28.63
CA GLU A 10 -3.13 15.44 29.17
C GLU A 10 -3.26 15.38 30.69
N VAL A 11 -3.67 14.22 31.21
CA VAL A 11 -3.74 13.97 32.64
C VAL A 11 -2.38 13.49 33.13
N ASP A 12 -1.83 14.14 34.15
CA ASP A 12 -0.62 13.67 34.83
C ASP A 12 -0.90 12.35 35.55
N LEU A 13 -0.33 11.26 35.01
CA LEU A 13 -0.43 9.92 35.55
C LEU A 13 0.64 9.61 36.60
N HIS A 14 1.66 10.46 36.77
CA HIS A 14 2.72 10.23 37.77
C HIS A 14 2.25 10.45 39.21
N HIS A 15 1.16 11.22 39.40
CA HIS A 15 0.59 11.49 40.71
C HIS A 15 -0.91 11.18 40.74
N PRO A 16 -1.32 9.90 40.61
CA PRO A 16 -2.72 9.52 40.46
C PRO A 16 -3.57 9.95 41.67
N THR A 17 -2.99 9.98 42.87
CA THR A 17 -3.67 10.40 44.11
C THR A 17 -4.22 11.82 44.08
N LYS A 18 -3.73 12.69 43.19
CA LYS A 18 -4.29 14.04 42.98
C LYS A 18 -5.70 14.00 42.38
N HIS A 19 -6.03 12.98 41.59
CA HIS A 19 -7.29 12.86 40.87
C HIS A 19 -8.38 12.10 41.64
N TYR A 20 -8.09 11.62 42.86
CA TYR A 20 -9.03 10.87 43.72
C TYR A 20 -9.36 11.59 45.04
N ARG A 21 -9.03 12.89 45.16
CA ARG A 21 -9.17 13.62 46.44
C ARG A 21 -10.61 14.00 46.77
N ASN A 22 -11.39 14.36 45.76
CA ASN A 22 -12.78 14.74 45.89
C ASN A 22 -13.60 14.13 44.73
N SER A 23 -14.92 14.21 44.84
CA SER A 23 -15.83 13.71 43.79
C SER A 23 -15.67 14.43 42.45
N LEU A 24 -15.30 15.72 42.47
CA LEU A 24 -15.12 16.53 41.26
C LEU A 24 -13.90 16.05 40.44
N ASP A 25 -12.80 15.72 41.09
CA ASP A 25 -11.56 15.23 40.48
C ASP A 25 -11.79 13.87 39.80
N ILE A 26 -12.57 12.99 40.45
CA ILE A 26 -12.98 11.70 39.87
C ILE A 26 -13.89 11.92 38.66
N MET A 27 -14.84 12.85 38.74
CA MET A 27 -15.71 13.18 37.61
C MET A 27 -14.92 13.75 36.43
N ASN A 28 -13.90 14.59 36.69
CA ASN A 28 -12.99 15.10 35.65
C ASN A 28 -12.20 13.97 34.98
N LEU A 29 -11.75 12.97 35.74
CA LEU A 29 -11.06 11.80 35.19
C LEU A 29 -11.99 10.95 34.31
N VAL A 30 -13.23 10.72 34.75
CA VAL A 30 -14.24 10.00 33.94
C VAL A 30 -14.56 10.77 32.66
N TYR A 31 -14.72 12.10 32.76
CA TYR A 31 -14.95 12.96 31.59
C TYR A 31 -13.77 12.87 30.61
N HIS A 32 -12.53 12.92 31.12
CA HIS A 32 -11.33 12.78 30.31
C HIS A 32 -11.28 11.44 29.55
N GLY A 33 -11.55 10.31 30.23
CA GLY A 33 -11.62 9.01 29.58
C GLY A 33 -12.75 8.90 28.54
N SER A 34 -13.91 9.52 28.82
CA SER A 34 -15.02 9.59 27.86
C SER A 34 -14.68 10.43 26.62
N PHE A 35 -13.94 11.52 26.83
CA PHE A 35 -13.48 12.40 25.76
C PHE A 35 -12.42 11.72 24.91
N ASP A 36 -11.50 10.96 25.51
CA ASP A 36 -10.53 10.14 24.78
C ASP A 36 -11.20 9.10 23.88
N ALA A 37 -12.22 8.39 24.40
CA ALA A 37 -13.00 7.46 23.59
C ALA A 37 -13.70 8.16 22.42
N TYR A 38 -14.26 9.36 22.66
CA TYR A 38 -14.85 10.20 21.60
C TYR A 38 -13.82 10.62 20.54
N LEU A 39 -12.62 11.04 20.96
CA LEU A 39 -11.55 11.45 20.04
C LEU A 39 -11.08 10.27 19.18
N VAL A 40 -10.88 9.09 19.76
CA VAL A 40 -10.49 7.87 19.03
C VAL A 40 -11.53 7.52 17.98
N LEU A 41 -12.81 7.51 18.36
CA LEU A 41 -13.91 7.25 17.42
C LEU A 41 -13.97 8.33 16.31
N SER A 42 -13.82 9.59 16.67
CA SER A 42 -13.84 10.73 15.73
C SER A 42 -12.71 10.64 14.71
N ILE A 43 -11.49 10.28 15.14
CA ILE A 43 -10.35 10.03 14.25
C ILE A 43 -10.67 8.86 13.32
N ALA A 44 -11.17 7.74 13.86
CA ALA A 44 -11.48 6.55 13.07
C ALA A 44 -12.53 6.82 11.98
N LEU A 45 -13.55 7.61 12.30
CA LEU A 45 -14.59 8.06 11.36
C LEU A 45 -14.05 9.04 10.33
N LYS A 46 -13.25 10.04 10.75
CA LYS A 46 -12.66 11.04 9.85
C LYS A 46 -11.69 10.43 8.84
N LEU A 47 -10.89 9.46 9.29
CA LEU A 47 -9.99 8.69 8.43
C LEU A 47 -10.71 7.59 7.63
N GLN A 48 -11.99 7.34 7.92
CA GLN A 48 -12.81 6.31 7.28
C GLN A 48 -12.17 4.91 7.33
N ILE A 49 -11.54 4.58 8.47
CA ILE A 49 -10.71 3.36 8.62
C ILE A 49 -11.50 2.10 8.25
N LEU A 50 -12.74 1.98 8.74
CA LEU A 50 -13.59 0.81 8.49
C LEU A 50 -13.95 0.69 7.00
N SER A 51 -14.36 1.79 6.38
CA SER A 51 -14.77 1.79 4.98
C SER A 51 -13.59 1.50 4.05
N LEU A 52 -12.43 2.12 4.30
CA LEU A 52 -11.23 1.93 3.49
C LEU A 52 -10.65 0.53 3.66
N SER A 53 -10.50 0.05 4.91
CA SER A 53 -10.01 -1.30 5.17
C SER A 53 -10.91 -2.35 4.53
N LYS A 54 -12.24 -2.20 4.61
CA LYS A 54 -13.20 -3.10 3.95
C LYS A 54 -13.00 -3.14 2.43
N GLN A 55 -12.79 -1.99 1.78
CA GLN A 55 -12.54 -1.95 0.34
C GLN A 55 -11.21 -2.61 -0.02
N LEU A 56 -10.15 -2.33 0.73
CA LEU A 56 -8.84 -2.98 0.54
C LEU A 56 -8.95 -4.50 0.68
N THR A 57 -9.67 -4.99 1.69
CA THR A 57 -9.91 -6.41 1.92
C THR A 57 -10.71 -7.03 0.77
N LYS A 58 -11.74 -6.35 0.27
CA LYS A 58 -12.53 -6.83 -0.89
C LYS A 58 -11.70 -6.94 -2.17
N LEU A 59 -10.75 -6.02 -2.37
CA LEU A 59 -9.87 -6.04 -3.53
C LEU A 59 -8.81 -7.14 -3.42
N ALA A 60 -8.22 -7.32 -2.24
CA ALA A 60 -7.14 -8.27 -2.00
C ALA A 60 -7.61 -9.71 -1.77
N GLY A 61 -8.79 -9.91 -1.17
CA GLY A 61 -9.32 -11.23 -0.83
C GLY A 61 -8.69 -11.86 0.42
N ASN A 62 -8.16 -11.03 1.34
CA ASN A 62 -7.65 -11.47 2.64
C ASN A 62 -8.70 -11.33 3.75
N LEU A 63 -8.32 -11.62 5.01
CA LEU A 63 -9.18 -11.40 6.18
C LEU A 63 -9.30 -9.90 6.51
N TRP A 64 -10.49 -9.46 6.93
CA TRP A 64 -10.69 -8.04 7.26
C TRP A 64 -9.97 -7.64 8.55
N SER A 65 -9.93 -8.53 9.55
CA SER A 65 -9.20 -8.31 10.80
C SER A 65 -7.71 -8.02 10.59
N THR A 66 -7.06 -8.72 9.65
CA THR A 66 -5.66 -8.44 9.30
C THR A 66 -5.55 -7.09 8.62
N SER A 67 -6.50 -6.70 7.78
CA SER A 67 -6.50 -5.38 7.13
C SER A 67 -6.71 -4.21 8.11
N ILE A 68 -7.47 -4.42 9.20
CA ILE A 68 -7.71 -3.41 10.25
C ILE A 68 -6.49 -3.27 11.17
N ASN A 69 -5.89 -4.39 11.60
CA ASN A 69 -4.78 -4.41 12.56
C ASN A 69 -3.43 -3.97 11.96
N GLY A 70 -3.45 -3.21 10.86
CA GLY A 70 -2.24 -2.77 10.17
C GLY A 70 -1.53 -3.88 9.41
N GLY A 71 -2.24 -4.96 9.03
CA GLY A 71 -1.68 -6.06 8.24
C GLY A 71 -0.88 -5.52 7.06
N ALA A 72 0.31 -6.10 6.90
CA ALA A 72 1.32 -5.58 6.01
C ALA A 72 0.74 -5.42 4.60
N ARG A 73 1.13 -4.37 3.89
CA ARG A 73 0.77 -4.20 2.47
C ARG A 73 1.08 -5.48 1.68
N THR A 74 2.20 -6.12 2.03
CA THR A 74 2.64 -7.42 1.54
C THR A 74 1.59 -8.51 1.66
N ASP A 75 0.98 -8.69 2.85
CA ASP A 75 -0.05 -9.74 3.03
C ASP A 75 -1.20 -9.57 2.05
N ARG A 76 -1.66 -8.33 1.84
CA ARG A 76 -2.74 -8.06 0.89
C ARG A 76 -2.34 -8.40 -0.55
N ASN A 77 -1.12 -8.09 -0.95
CA ASN A 77 -0.62 -8.43 -2.28
C ASN A 77 -0.46 -9.94 -2.45
N ASP A 78 0.03 -10.63 -1.41
CA ASP A 78 0.20 -12.08 -1.44
C ASP A 78 -1.15 -12.75 -1.66
N TYR A 79 -2.18 -12.43 -0.86
CA TYR A 79 -3.53 -12.97 -1.06
C TYR A 79 -4.08 -12.64 -2.44
N LEU A 80 -3.88 -11.41 -2.91
CA LEU A 80 -4.34 -10.98 -4.22
C LEU A 80 -3.70 -11.80 -5.35
N LEU A 81 -2.38 -12.00 -5.29
CA LEU A 81 -1.64 -12.79 -6.26
C LEU A 81 -2.04 -14.27 -6.15
N LEU A 82 -2.12 -14.82 -4.94
CA LEU A 82 -2.57 -16.19 -4.70
C LEU A 82 -3.93 -16.45 -5.36
N HIS A 83 -4.92 -15.58 -5.16
CA HIS A 83 -6.22 -15.67 -5.82
C HIS A 83 -6.11 -15.61 -7.35
N ALA A 84 -5.26 -14.73 -7.87
CA ALA A 84 -5.07 -14.56 -9.31
C ALA A 84 -4.39 -15.78 -9.95
N PHE A 85 -3.31 -16.29 -9.36
CA PHE A 85 -2.58 -17.46 -9.83
C PHE A 85 -3.40 -18.74 -9.70
N TYR A 86 -4.07 -18.94 -8.56
CA TYR A 86 -4.95 -20.09 -8.35
C TYR A 86 -6.08 -20.14 -9.40
N LYS A 87 -6.73 -19.00 -9.68
CA LYS A 87 -7.77 -18.92 -10.72
C LYS A 87 -7.25 -19.30 -12.12
N ASN A 88 -5.97 -19.03 -12.40
CA ASN A 88 -5.33 -19.37 -13.67
C ASN A 88 -4.64 -20.75 -13.65
N GLN A 89 -4.94 -21.61 -12.67
CA GLN A 89 -4.40 -22.98 -12.56
C GLN A 89 -2.88 -23.06 -12.37
N PHE A 90 -2.29 -22.06 -11.70
CA PHE A 90 -0.88 -22.09 -11.32
C PHE A 90 -0.70 -22.67 -9.91
N ILE A 91 0.40 -23.38 -9.72
CA ILE A 91 0.88 -23.78 -8.40
C ILE A 91 1.53 -22.56 -7.75
N CYS A 92 1.06 -22.21 -6.56
CA CYS A 92 1.62 -21.12 -5.78
C CYS A 92 2.76 -21.62 -4.89
N PRO A 93 3.78 -20.80 -4.62
CA PRO A 93 4.88 -21.18 -3.75
C PRO A 93 4.38 -21.37 -2.31
N ASP A 94 4.98 -22.32 -1.60
CA ASP A 94 4.72 -22.53 -0.18
C ASP A 94 5.24 -21.35 0.65
N LYS A 95 4.53 -21.07 1.76
CA LYS A 95 4.91 -20.00 2.67
C LYS A 95 6.23 -20.37 3.35
N ARG A 96 7.32 -19.70 2.98
CA ARG A 96 8.61 -19.86 3.64
C ARG A 96 8.53 -19.31 5.06
N ASP A 97 8.70 -20.17 6.04
CA ASP A 97 8.78 -19.76 7.43
C ASP A 97 10.17 -19.14 7.66
N ARG A 98 10.22 -17.82 7.85
CA ARG A 98 11.50 -17.09 8.07
C ARG A 98 12.30 -17.63 9.27
N ARG A 99 11.66 -18.40 10.17
CA ARG A 99 12.29 -19.05 11.32
C ARG A 99 13.08 -20.32 11.00
N VAL A 100 12.82 -20.97 9.86
CA VAL A 100 13.51 -22.22 9.50
C VAL A 100 14.84 -21.94 8.79
N ASN A 101 14.96 -20.81 8.08
CA ASN A 101 16.21 -20.43 7.41
C ASN A 101 17.32 -19.93 8.34
N SER A 102 17.05 -19.66 9.62
CA SER A 102 18.09 -19.33 10.59
C SER A 102 18.79 -20.56 11.19
N LYS A 103 18.43 -21.78 10.78
CA LYS A 103 19.00 -23.02 11.35
C LYS A 103 19.57 -24.03 10.34
N GLN A 104 19.54 -23.74 9.03
CA GLN A 104 20.22 -24.57 8.03
C GLN A 104 21.02 -23.66 7.11
N ASP A 105 22.34 -23.69 7.31
CA ASP A 105 23.41 -23.26 6.40
C ASP A 105 23.23 -21.91 5.71
N SER A 106 23.11 -20.83 6.47
CA SER A 106 23.47 -19.49 5.99
C SER A 106 24.68 -18.99 6.75
N THR A 107 25.79 -18.78 6.04
CA THR A 107 26.96 -18.09 6.60
C THR A 107 26.61 -16.62 6.87
N GLU A 108 27.26 -15.97 7.85
CA GLU A 108 27.02 -14.55 8.18
C GLU A 108 27.13 -13.63 6.94
N GLU A 109 27.92 -14.03 5.94
CA GLU A 109 28.05 -13.33 4.65
C GLU A 109 26.78 -13.34 3.78
N ASP A 110 25.95 -14.40 3.85
CA ASP A 110 24.72 -14.52 3.05
C ASP A 110 23.59 -13.61 3.57
N ILE A 111 23.58 -13.38 4.89
CA ILE A 111 22.63 -12.49 5.56
C ILE A 111 22.96 -11.02 5.26
N ILE A 112 24.26 -10.69 5.16
CA ILE A 112 24.72 -9.34 4.78
C ILE A 112 24.40 -9.08 3.30
N LYS A 113 24.66 -10.02 2.39
CA LYS A 113 24.32 -9.86 0.95
C LYS A 113 22.82 -9.72 0.67
N GLN A 114 21.95 -10.41 1.41
CA GLN A 114 20.50 -10.24 1.27
C GLN A 114 20.01 -8.86 1.71
N ASN A 115 20.65 -8.25 2.72
CA ASN A 115 20.33 -6.90 3.17
C ASN A 115 20.99 -5.80 2.31
N GLU A 116 22.07 -6.12 1.59
CA GLU A 116 22.81 -5.16 0.73
C GLU A 116 22.31 -5.06 -0.71
N SER A 117 21.51 -6.01 -1.20
CA SER A 117 20.88 -5.91 -2.53
C SER A 117 19.67 -4.96 -2.56
N SER A 118 19.89 -3.70 -2.13
CA SER A 118 18.97 -2.62 -2.46
C SER A 118 19.00 -2.42 -3.98
N PHE A 119 17.97 -2.93 -4.67
CA PHE A 119 17.77 -2.65 -6.09
C PHE A 119 17.80 -1.14 -6.34
N SER A 120 18.33 -0.74 -7.50
CA SER A 120 18.35 0.67 -7.88
C SER A 120 16.92 1.21 -7.95
N GLY A 121 16.68 2.34 -7.28
CA GLY A 121 15.37 2.97 -7.20
C GLY A 121 15.07 3.88 -8.40
N GLY A 122 14.16 4.85 -8.18
CA GLY A 122 13.88 5.87 -9.18
C GLY A 122 15.06 6.84 -9.38
N LEU A 123 15.27 7.29 -10.62
CA LEU A 123 16.24 8.34 -10.92
C LEU A 123 15.78 9.69 -10.35
N VAL A 124 16.61 10.32 -9.54
CA VAL A 124 16.41 11.68 -9.04
C VAL A 124 17.39 12.60 -9.75
N LEU A 125 16.86 13.54 -10.54
CA LEU A 125 17.68 14.57 -11.17
C LEU A 125 18.19 15.55 -10.11
N GLU A 126 19.41 16.05 -10.27
CA GLU A 126 19.93 17.07 -9.38
C GLU A 126 19.08 18.35 -9.47
N PRO A 127 18.52 18.83 -8.34
CA PRO A 127 17.73 20.04 -8.35
C PRO A 127 18.62 21.24 -8.62
N LYS A 128 18.11 22.19 -9.42
CA LYS A 128 18.75 23.50 -9.60
C LYS A 128 18.23 24.44 -8.51
N PRO A 129 18.97 24.71 -7.42
CA PRO A 129 18.48 25.55 -6.33
C PRO A 129 18.38 27.01 -6.79
N GLY A 130 17.33 27.70 -6.37
CA GLY A 130 17.15 29.13 -6.66
C GLY A 130 15.71 29.58 -6.62
N LEU A 131 15.51 30.90 -6.62
CA LEU A 131 14.20 31.52 -6.75
C LEU A 131 13.83 31.66 -8.22
N TYR A 132 12.79 30.95 -8.66
CA TYR A 132 12.31 30.99 -10.04
C TYR A 132 11.30 32.14 -10.22
N LYS A 133 11.67 33.17 -11.00
CA LYS A 133 10.79 34.29 -11.35
C LYS A 133 9.90 34.02 -12.57
N LYS A 134 10.23 33.00 -13.36
CA LYS A 134 9.47 32.56 -14.55
C LYS A 134 8.60 31.35 -14.19
N TYR A 135 7.57 31.09 -14.99
CA TYR A 135 6.71 29.92 -14.82
C TYR A 135 7.53 28.61 -14.87
N VAL A 136 7.23 27.72 -13.92
CA VAL A 136 7.80 26.36 -13.84
C VAL A 136 6.71 25.39 -14.28
N LEU A 137 6.99 24.62 -15.33
CA LEU A 137 6.11 23.56 -15.81
C LEU A 137 6.48 22.24 -15.14
N LEU A 138 5.52 21.63 -14.44
CA LEU A 138 5.64 20.30 -13.85
C LEU A 138 4.94 19.28 -14.74
N LEU A 139 5.70 18.32 -15.27
CA LEU A 139 5.21 17.18 -16.02
C LEU A 139 5.37 15.93 -15.17
N ASP A 140 4.31 15.14 -15.02
CA ASP A 140 4.31 13.91 -14.23
C ASP A 140 3.59 12.78 -14.99
N PHE A 141 4.06 11.55 -14.80
CA PHE A 141 3.44 10.37 -15.39
C PHE A 141 2.25 9.92 -14.53
N ASN A 142 1.11 9.67 -15.18
CA ASN A 142 -0.02 9.06 -14.51
C ASN A 142 0.28 7.59 -14.20
N SER A 143 0.73 7.30 -12.97
CA SER A 143 1.02 5.94 -12.49
C SER A 143 2.13 5.23 -13.30
N LEU A 144 3.36 5.71 -13.18
CA LEU A 144 4.55 5.20 -13.89
C LEU A 144 4.72 3.67 -13.82
N TYR A 145 4.88 3.08 -12.62
CA TYR A 145 5.12 1.63 -12.49
C TYR A 145 3.99 0.75 -13.04
N PRO A 146 2.70 1.01 -12.74
CA PRO A 146 1.60 0.29 -13.39
C PRO A 146 1.63 0.35 -14.92
N SER A 147 2.03 1.49 -15.50
CA SER A 147 2.13 1.63 -16.96
C SER A 147 3.30 0.82 -17.52
N ILE A 148 4.48 0.86 -16.88
CA ILE A 148 5.65 0.05 -17.29
C ILE A 148 5.30 -1.44 -17.26
N ILE A 149 4.64 -1.92 -16.20
CA ILE A 149 4.25 -3.33 -16.09
C ILE A 149 3.32 -3.77 -17.20
N GLN A 150 2.38 -2.90 -17.58
CA GLN A 150 1.42 -3.19 -18.66
C GLN A 150 2.08 -3.15 -20.04
N GLU A 151 2.91 -2.12 -20.29
CA GLU A 151 3.54 -1.88 -21.60
C GLU A 151 4.56 -2.96 -21.93
N TYR A 152 5.42 -3.31 -20.97
CA TYR A 152 6.49 -4.29 -21.15
C TYR A 152 6.10 -5.69 -20.64
N ASN A 153 4.80 -5.93 -20.42
CA ASN A 153 4.25 -7.22 -20.02
C ASN A 153 5.02 -7.91 -18.86
N VAL A 154 5.43 -7.13 -17.86
CA VAL A 154 6.28 -7.59 -16.75
C VAL A 154 5.50 -8.54 -15.84
N CYS A 155 5.88 -9.82 -15.80
CA CYS A 155 5.24 -10.82 -14.96
C CYS A 155 6.13 -12.05 -14.75
N HIS A 156 5.94 -12.74 -13.63
CA HIS A 156 6.58 -14.04 -13.37
C HIS A 156 6.25 -15.09 -14.44
N THR A 157 5.12 -14.95 -15.16
CA THR A 157 4.72 -15.90 -16.21
C THR A 157 5.29 -15.57 -17.58
N THR A 158 5.87 -14.39 -17.76
CA THR A 158 6.32 -13.87 -19.06
C THR A 158 7.83 -13.70 -19.12
N MET A 159 8.49 -13.48 -17.97
CA MET A 159 9.94 -13.35 -17.88
C MET A 159 10.59 -14.70 -17.51
N ASN A 160 11.56 -15.15 -18.29
CA ASN A 160 12.36 -16.31 -17.95
C ASN A 160 13.54 -15.95 -17.03
N LEU A 161 13.27 -15.88 -15.73
CA LEU A 161 14.28 -15.55 -14.72
C LEU A 161 15.40 -16.60 -14.59
N GLN A 162 15.24 -17.82 -15.13
CA GLN A 162 16.29 -18.84 -15.10
C GLN A 162 17.38 -18.60 -16.16
N LYS A 163 17.03 -17.95 -17.27
CA LYS A 163 18.01 -17.53 -18.30
C LYS A 163 18.84 -16.33 -17.86
N ILE A 164 18.31 -15.54 -16.93
CA ILE A 164 18.99 -14.41 -16.30
C ILE A 164 19.83 -15.00 -15.16
N GLY A 165 20.99 -15.57 -15.50
CA GLY A 165 21.85 -16.28 -14.54
C GLY A 165 22.24 -15.43 -13.31
N ALA A 166 22.62 -16.12 -12.23
CA ALA A 166 23.00 -15.49 -10.96
C ALA A 166 24.33 -14.70 -11.00
N ASN A 167 25.10 -14.81 -12.09
CA ASN A 167 26.38 -14.14 -12.28
C ASN A 167 26.27 -13.17 -13.45
N GLU A 168 26.40 -11.88 -13.15
CA GLU A 168 26.29 -10.72 -14.05
C GLU A 168 24.90 -10.49 -14.64
N THR A 169 24.05 -9.89 -13.81
CA THR A 169 22.81 -9.21 -14.22
C THR A 169 23.17 -7.99 -15.08
N SER A 170 23.49 -8.20 -16.36
CA SER A 170 23.49 -7.08 -17.29
C SER A 170 22.04 -6.59 -17.39
N MET A 171 21.80 -5.32 -17.05
CA MET A 171 20.49 -4.68 -17.22
C MET A 171 19.94 -4.87 -18.64
N ASP A 172 20.84 -5.02 -19.60
CA ASP A 172 20.57 -5.31 -21.00
C ASP A 172 19.84 -6.65 -21.21
N MET A 173 20.17 -7.71 -20.46
CA MET A 173 19.46 -8.99 -20.54
C MET A 173 18.03 -8.89 -19.98
N ILE A 174 17.83 -8.17 -18.87
CA ILE A 174 16.48 -7.93 -18.32
C ILE A 174 15.66 -7.11 -19.31
N ALA A 175 16.24 -6.04 -19.86
CA ALA A 175 15.59 -5.20 -20.86
C ALA A 175 15.22 -6.01 -22.11
N GLN A 176 16.11 -6.90 -22.57
CA GLN A 176 15.86 -7.74 -23.74
C GLN A 176 14.73 -8.75 -23.50
N GLU A 177 14.64 -9.35 -22.32
CA GLU A 177 13.51 -10.22 -21.96
C GLU A 177 12.19 -9.41 -21.86
N MET A 178 12.23 -8.19 -21.32
CA MET A 178 11.07 -7.29 -21.25
C MET A 178 10.58 -6.82 -22.63
N LEU A 179 11.49 -6.71 -23.60
CA LEU A 179 11.18 -6.36 -24.98
C LEU A 179 10.84 -7.59 -25.84
N SER A 180 11.03 -8.81 -25.32
CA SER A 180 10.67 -10.02 -26.05
C SER A 180 9.15 -10.10 -26.22
N GLU A 181 8.69 -10.28 -27.45
CA GLU A 181 7.26 -10.43 -27.74
C GLU A 181 6.74 -11.76 -27.17
N SER A 182 6.31 -11.74 -25.91
CA SER A 182 5.57 -12.84 -25.33
C SER A 182 4.20 -12.94 -26.01
N GLN A 183 3.86 -14.11 -26.55
CA GLN A 183 2.56 -14.36 -27.19
C GLN A 183 1.36 -14.21 -26.25
N ARG A 184 1.57 -14.18 -24.92
CA ARG A 184 0.48 -14.06 -23.93
C ARG A 184 0.75 -12.97 -22.91
N ILE A 185 -0.26 -12.15 -22.66
CA ILE A 185 -0.24 -11.17 -21.57
C ILE A 185 -0.22 -11.90 -20.22
N GLY A 186 0.76 -11.56 -19.38
CA GLY A 186 0.94 -12.12 -18.04
C GLY A 186 -0.20 -11.81 -17.08
N ILE A 187 -0.22 -12.51 -15.95
CA ILE A 187 -1.27 -12.35 -14.94
C ILE A 187 -1.21 -10.97 -14.29
N LEU A 188 -0.02 -10.52 -13.92
CA LEU A 188 0.19 -9.24 -13.24
C LEU A 188 -0.24 -8.03 -14.11
N PRO A 189 0.17 -7.91 -15.39
CA PRO A 189 -0.32 -6.86 -16.28
C PRO A 189 -1.85 -6.84 -16.42
N LYS A 190 -2.50 -8.01 -16.55
CA LYS A 190 -3.97 -8.11 -16.59
C LYS A 190 -4.62 -7.59 -15.31
N LEU A 191 -4.05 -7.95 -14.16
CA LEU A 191 -4.57 -7.56 -12.86
C LEU A 191 -4.43 -6.05 -12.61
N VAL A 192 -3.25 -5.50 -12.89
CA VAL A 192 -2.98 -4.06 -12.80
C VAL A 192 -3.90 -3.30 -13.74
N ARG A 193 -4.05 -3.75 -15.00
CA ARG A 193 -4.98 -3.14 -15.97
C ARG A 193 -6.41 -3.11 -15.44
N LYS A 194 -6.89 -4.20 -14.84
CA LYS A 194 -8.22 -4.28 -14.23
C LYS A 194 -8.40 -3.21 -13.15
N PHE A 195 -7.42 -3.01 -12.27
CA PHE A 195 -7.51 -1.98 -11.22
C PHE A 195 -7.44 -0.56 -11.77
N VAL A 196 -6.55 -0.30 -12.72
CA VAL A 196 -6.43 1.01 -13.38
C VAL A 196 -7.73 1.38 -14.09
N GLN A 197 -8.29 0.46 -14.88
CA GLN A 197 -9.56 0.68 -15.58
C GLN A 197 -10.73 0.86 -14.62
N ARG A 198 -10.83 0.03 -13.57
CA ARG A 198 -11.87 0.19 -12.54
C ARG A 198 -11.75 1.55 -11.85
N ARG A 199 -10.54 2.00 -11.53
CA ARG A 199 -10.31 3.32 -10.93
C ARG A 199 -10.72 4.45 -11.85
N GLN A 200 -10.45 4.34 -13.16
CA GLN A 200 -10.90 5.33 -14.14
C GLN A 200 -12.44 5.40 -14.20
N GLN A 201 -13.12 4.25 -14.18
CA GLN A 201 -14.59 4.20 -14.13
C GLN A 201 -15.14 4.86 -12.87
N VAL A 202 -14.58 4.57 -11.70
CA VAL A 202 -14.97 5.20 -10.42
C VAL A 202 -14.75 6.71 -10.48
N LYS A 203 -13.59 7.17 -10.95
CA LYS A 203 -13.33 8.61 -11.13
C LYS A 203 -14.27 9.27 -12.12
N LYS A 204 -14.71 8.56 -13.17
CA LYS A 204 -15.71 9.05 -14.12
C LYS A 204 -17.08 9.18 -13.44
N ALA A 205 -17.49 8.16 -12.68
CA ALA A 205 -18.73 8.20 -11.90
C ALA A 205 -18.73 9.33 -10.86
N MET A 206 -17.59 9.63 -10.23
CA MET A 206 -17.46 10.77 -9.30
C MET A 206 -17.70 12.14 -9.94
N LYS A 207 -17.56 12.27 -11.26
CA LYS A 207 -17.78 13.54 -11.97
C LYS A 207 -19.25 13.77 -12.32
N ASP A 208 -20.09 12.76 -12.18
CA ASP A 208 -21.52 12.88 -12.43
C ASP A 208 -22.13 13.86 -11.41
N PRO A 209 -22.86 14.91 -11.86
CA PRO A 209 -23.48 15.88 -10.95
C PRO A 209 -24.70 15.31 -10.21
N THR A 210 -25.26 14.16 -10.62
CA THR A 210 -26.49 13.59 -10.06
C THR A 210 -26.27 12.76 -8.79
N ILE A 211 -25.01 12.46 -8.43
CA ILE A 211 -24.69 11.59 -7.30
C ILE A 211 -24.79 12.34 -5.97
N SER A 212 -25.24 11.63 -4.93
CA SER A 212 -25.31 12.18 -3.57
C SER A 212 -23.92 12.31 -2.93
N ASP A 213 -23.80 13.13 -1.89
CA ASP A 213 -22.54 13.28 -1.13
C ASP A 213 -22.08 11.95 -0.52
N SER A 214 -23.02 11.11 -0.08
CA SER A 214 -22.72 9.76 0.43
C SER A 214 -22.09 8.88 -0.66
N GLN A 215 -22.66 8.89 -1.88
CA GLN A 215 -22.13 8.15 -3.01
C GLN A 215 -20.75 8.69 -3.45
N ARG A 216 -20.59 10.02 -3.47
CA ARG A 216 -19.31 10.68 -3.77
C ARG A 216 -18.23 10.25 -2.79
N ASN A 217 -18.53 10.20 -1.49
CA ASN A 217 -17.63 9.70 -0.46
C ASN A 217 -17.30 8.21 -0.66
N GLN A 218 -18.29 7.38 -0.98
CA GLN A 218 -18.07 5.96 -1.25
C GLN A 218 -17.14 5.73 -2.45
N TYR A 219 -17.32 6.49 -3.55
CA TYR A 219 -16.43 6.43 -4.70
C TYR A 219 -15.03 6.97 -4.40
N ASP A 220 -14.90 7.99 -3.56
CA ASP A 220 -13.59 8.47 -3.13
C ASP A 220 -12.82 7.40 -2.32
N ILE A 221 -13.51 6.66 -1.45
CA ILE A 221 -12.91 5.52 -0.74
C ILE A 221 -12.50 4.43 -1.72
N GLU A 222 -13.36 4.09 -2.70
CA GLU A 222 -13.07 3.06 -3.69
C GLU A 222 -11.86 3.44 -4.57
N GLN A 223 -11.77 4.69 -5.05
CA GLN A 223 -10.62 5.12 -5.85
C GLN A 223 -9.33 5.16 -5.04
N LYS A 224 -9.38 5.54 -3.75
CA LYS A 224 -8.22 5.49 -2.83
C LYS A 224 -7.73 4.06 -2.65
N ALA A 225 -8.63 3.12 -2.42
CA ALA A 225 -8.30 1.70 -2.29
C ALA A 225 -7.67 1.15 -3.58
N LEU A 226 -8.29 1.41 -4.73
CA LEU A 226 -7.77 0.99 -6.04
C LEU A 226 -6.39 1.59 -6.34
N LYS A 227 -6.16 2.86 -6.01
CA LYS A 227 -4.84 3.51 -6.15
C LYS A 227 -3.80 2.81 -5.26
N GLY A 228 -4.18 2.55 -4.00
CA GLY A 228 -3.32 1.88 -3.02
C GLY A 228 -2.92 0.48 -3.49
N THR A 229 -3.86 -0.34 -3.93
CA THR A 229 -3.60 -1.70 -4.41
C THR A 229 -2.81 -1.70 -5.73
N ALA A 230 -3.12 -0.81 -6.67
CA ALA A 230 -2.44 -0.77 -7.96
C ALA A 230 -1.01 -0.26 -7.90
N ASN A 231 -0.64 0.58 -6.92
CA ASN A 231 0.72 1.14 -6.84
C ASN A 231 1.67 0.35 -5.93
N ASN A 232 1.15 -0.45 -5.01
CA ASN A 232 1.97 -1.12 -4.01
C ASN A 232 2.09 -2.63 -4.29
N HIS A 233 2.00 -3.11 -5.54
CA HIS A 233 2.09 -4.55 -5.86
C HIS A 233 3.50 -5.11 -5.68
#